data_AF-A0A412JXU2-F1
#
_entry.id   AF-A0A412JXU2-F1
#
_cell.length_a   1.000
_cell.length_b   1.000
_cell.length_c   1.000
_cell.angle_alpha   90.00
_cell.angle_beta   90.00
_cell.angle_gamma   90.00
#
_symmetry.space_group_name_H-M   'P 1'
#
loop_
_entity.id
_entity.type
_entity.pdbx_description
1 polymer ?
#
loop_
_entity_poly.entity_id
_entity_poly.type
_entity_poly.pdbx_seq_one_letter_code
_entity_poly.pdbx_strand_id
1 'polypeptide(L)'
;MSKALELAGSNRGELEKVLIHYKDSGEKYKAACFLIENMPKCYSYKGWLIDTLRYWKATTDSFGIIDSSQVAKWEKYPASMMNKEYDIHVITADYLIRNIDQAFVVWKKRPWNKDLSFDDFCELILPYRIGDETLEDWRSVYSEEFSFLLDSVYIGTDVMEATKVVMENLRERGFRFNNDFDSPHMGALFLLEHRAGKCVDMCDFGLYVLRSLGIPATADVYFFESESRMGHIWDVVRDSLGNFVNINSFHVAKFKWDVDGRRIGKVFRYCYGLQKEKLKFLSVKDEIPPLFRHCFVKDVSEDYFKDDLVLDLSDVEDDYVYLGVFRPQTAGEGVDIAKLRKGKATFNNIEAKMIYMPLAYENSTYKPIGYPFFFDGKEAHPYIPDLSVKDTVVLKRKAAFFDWIRYCFNIMVGSKFEVSNRKDFSGNEPFYCICDTPHTNRTFIHLPEPVKGRYVRFSTPKDIRIELAELSFSYDGVKVNPLKIEGDVSENKYLKIDNIIDGDVLTYYLPKKGGASMVIDFGKEICFNELMYMPRNDDNFVRIGDVYELFYHGGKDGWISLGQKKATDTFLVYDNMPRGALFYLHDITRGKEEQVFRIENGKQVFISNFGK
;
A
#
# COMPACT_ATOMS: atom_id res chain seq x y z
N MET A 1 11.04 -29.76 19.45
CA MET A 1 11.58 -29.45 20.80
C MET A 1 13.10 -29.54 20.87
N SER A 2 13.70 -30.71 20.67
CA SER A 2 15.15 -30.94 20.84
C SER A 2 16.05 -29.93 20.12
N LYS A 3 15.74 -29.59 18.86
CA LYS A 3 16.50 -28.58 18.09
C LYS A 3 16.46 -27.18 18.71
N ALA A 4 15.33 -26.76 19.27
CA ALA A 4 15.22 -25.45 19.92
C ALA A 4 16.06 -25.41 21.21
N LEU A 5 16.01 -26.45 22.03
CA LEU A 5 16.83 -26.55 23.24
C LEU A 5 18.34 -26.60 22.94
N GLU A 6 18.73 -27.23 21.82
CA GLU A 6 20.11 -27.21 21.34
C GLU A 6 20.54 -25.80 20.92
N LEU A 7 19.73 -25.13 20.10
CA LEU A 7 19.99 -23.77 19.64
C LEU A 7 20.01 -22.74 20.78
N ALA A 8 19.34 -22.97 21.90
CA ALA A 8 19.37 -22.09 23.06
C ALA A 8 20.76 -21.93 23.69
N GLY A 9 21.65 -22.91 23.51
CA GLY A 9 23.01 -22.86 24.06
C GLY A 9 23.01 -22.62 25.57
N SER A 10 23.65 -21.52 26.02
CA SER A 10 23.71 -21.15 27.44
C SER A 10 22.33 -20.85 28.06
N ASN A 11 21.34 -20.47 27.26
CA ASN A 11 19.99 -20.14 27.74
C ASN A 11 19.06 -21.37 27.87
N ARG A 12 19.56 -22.57 27.53
CA ARG A 12 18.78 -23.81 27.57
C ARG A 12 18.09 -24.06 28.92
N GLY A 13 18.78 -23.73 30.02
CA GLY A 13 18.25 -23.89 31.37
C GLY A 13 16.98 -23.08 31.65
N GLU A 14 16.83 -21.89 31.05
CA GLU A 14 15.61 -21.10 31.17
C GLU A 14 14.43 -21.79 30.46
N LEU A 15 14.66 -22.34 29.27
CA LEU A 15 13.61 -23.03 28.52
C LEU A 15 13.18 -24.35 29.20
N GLU A 16 14.15 -25.11 29.74
CA GLU A 16 13.86 -26.32 30.51
C GLU A 16 13.08 -26.03 31.80
N LYS A 17 13.36 -24.91 32.48
CA LYS A 17 12.56 -24.48 33.65
C LYS A 17 11.08 -24.29 33.29
N VAL A 18 10.76 -23.70 32.13
CA VAL A 18 9.35 -23.54 31.68
C VAL A 18 8.69 -24.90 31.46
N LEU A 19 9.39 -25.82 30.79
CA LEU A 19 8.87 -27.16 30.53
C LEU A 19 8.64 -27.95 31.83
N ILE A 20 9.55 -27.85 32.79
CA ILE A 20 9.41 -28.48 34.11
C ILE A 20 8.26 -27.86 34.88
N HIS A 21 8.12 -26.52 34.85
CA HIS A 21 7.05 -25.80 35.54
C HIS A 21 5.67 -26.28 35.08
N TYR A 22 5.49 -26.50 33.77
CA TYR A 22 4.20 -26.94 33.22
C TYR A 22 4.06 -28.44 32.99
N LYS A 23 5.02 -29.30 33.37
CA LYS A 23 5.06 -30.72 32.98
C LYS A 23 3.74 -31.49 33.16
N ASP A 24 2.98 -31.18 34.22
CA ASP A 24 1.70 -31.83 34.56
C ASP A 24 0.47 -30.92 34.29
N SER A 25 0.64 -29.81 33.57
CA SER A 25 -0.38 -28.77 33.35
C SER A 25 -1.13 -28.87 32.02
N GLY A 26 -1.13 -30.05 31.37
CA GLY A 26 -1.93 -30.33 30.17
C GLY A 26 -1.72 -29.34 29.02
N GLU A 27 -2.74 -28.52 28.73
CA GLU A 27 -2.70 -27.51 27.67
C GLU A 27 -1.58 -26.48 27.86
N LYS A 28 -1.25 -26.09 29.10
CA LYS A 28 -0.15 -25.13 29.34
C LYS A 28 1.22 -25.70 28.96
N TYR A 29 1.43 -27.00 29.18
CA TYR A 29 2.65 -27.69 28.71
C TYR A 29 2.74 -27.66 27.20
N LYS A 30 1.63 -27.97 26.51
CA LYS A 30 1.57 -27.92 25.04
C LYS A 30 1.83 -26.51 24.51
N ALA A 31 1.32 -25.48 25.18
CA ALA A 31 1.52 -24.08 24.80
C ALA A 31 2.99 -23.66 24.99
N ALA A 32 3.62 -24.06 26.09
CA ALA A 32 5.07 -23.87 26.30
C ALA A 32 5.88 -24.56 25.20
N CYS A 33 5.52 -25.81 24.85
CA CYS A 33 6.16 -26.53 23.76
C CYS A 33 6.02 -25.79 22.42
N PHE A 34 4.80 -25.35 22.09
CA PHE A 34 4.53 -24.61 20.86
C PHE A 34 5.37 -23.33 20.76
N LEU A 35 5.46 -22.53 21.83
CA LEU A 35 6.26 -21.30 21.83
C LEU A 35 7.75 -21.61 21.64
N ILE A 36 8.30 -22.54 22.43
CA ILE A 36 9.73 -22.89 22.40
C ILE A 36 10.13 -23.49 21.05
N GLU A 37 9.29 -24.33 20.44
CA GLU A 37 9.59 -24.95 19.15
C GLU A 37 9.68 -23.96 17.99
N ASN A 38 8.93 -22.86 18.04
CA ASN A 38 8.87 -21.85 16.99
C ASN A 38 9.75 -20.61 17.28
N MET A 39 10.32 -20.52 18.48
CA MET A 39 11.23 -19.44 18.92
C MET A 39 12.53 -19.27 18.13
N PRO A 40 13.17 -20.29 17.50
CA PRO A 40 14.48 -20.10 16.85
C PRO A 40 14.54 -19.00 15.77
N LYS A 41 13.41 -18.62 15.18
CA LYS A 41 13.32 -17.53 14.20
C LYS A 41 13.17 -16.14 14.83
N CYS A 42 12.79 -16.06 16.11
CA CYS A 42 12.43 -14.81 16.78
C CYS A 42 13.68 -14.06 17.22
N TYR A 43 13.78 -12.79 16.84
CA TYR A 43 14.87 -11.91 17.22
C TYR A 43 14.38 -10.46 17.31
N SER A 44 15.22 -9.61 17.87
CA SER A 44 15.09 -8.15 17.83
C SER A 44 16.37 -7.50 17.32
N TYR A 45 16.29 -6.30 16.78
CA TYR A 45 17.47 -5.50 16.46
C TYR A 45 17.91 -4.63 17.64
N LYS A 46 19.22 -4.52 17.85
CA LYS A 46 19.84 -3.66 18.87
C LYS A 46 20.84 -2.68 18.27
N GLY A 47 20.95 -1.51 18.91
CA GLY A 47 21.96 -0.50 18.63
C GLY A 47 21.38 0.90 18.43
N TRP A 48 22.27 1.89 18.30
CA TRP A 48 21.91 3.31 18.20
C TRP A 48 20.95 3.64 17.03
N LEU A 49 20.95 2.83 15.97
CA LEU A 49 20.13 3.07 14.78
C LEU A 49 18.64 2.86 15.08
N ILE A 50 18.25 1.79 15.78
CA ILE A 50 16.82 1.58 16.12
C ILE A 50 16.33 2.68 17.08
N ASP A 51 17.17 3.13 18.01
CA ASP A 51 16.85 4.24 18.91
C ASP A 51 16.65 5.55 18.15
N THR A 52 17.44 5.79 17.11
CA THR A 52 17.31 6.96 16.23
C THR A 52 16.01 6.92 15.43
N LEU A 53 15.66 5.75 14.86
CA LEU A 53 14.41 5.58 14.12
C LEU A 53 13.19 5.79 15.02
N ARG A 54 13.24 5.28 16.26
CA ARG A 54 12.21 5.52 17.29
C ARG A 54 12.06 6.99 17.62
N TYR A 55 13.18 7.71 17.83
CA TYR A 55 13.14 9.15 18.10
C TYR A 55 12.40 9.92 17.01
N TRP A 56 12.68 9.67 15.73
CA TRP A 56 12.02 10.38 14.64
C TRP A 56 10.54 10.01 14.49
N LYS A 57 10.18 8.74 14.70
CA LYS A 57 8.76 8.33 14.73
C LYS A 57 8.01 8.93 15.93
N ALA A 58 8.66 9.10 17.07
CA ALA A 58 8.05 9.71 18.25
C ALA A 58 7.84 11.23 18.10
N THR A 59 8.71 11.90 17.34
CA THR A 59 8.76 13.36 17.21
C THR A 59 8.10 13.91 15.94
N THR A 60 7.29 13.10 15.24
CA THR A 60 6.47 13.56 14.12
C THR A 60 5.52 14.69 14.56
N ASP A 61 5.16 15.57 13.64
CA ASP A 61 4.05 16.50 13.90
C ASP A 61 2.69 15.76 14.00
N SER A 62 1.60 16.49 14.25
CA SER A 62 0.26 15.92 14.37
C SER A 62 -0.24 15.20 13.12
N PHE A 63 0.40 15.41 11.96
CA PHE A 63 0.08 14.76 10.69
C PHE A 63 0.99 13.55 10.42
N GLY A 64 1.90 13.22 11.34
CA GLY A 64 2.84 12.12 11.17
C GLY A 64 4.01 12.47 10.26
N ILE A 65 4.27 13.75 9.94
CA ILE A 65 5.33 14.14 8.99
C ILE A 65 6.68 14.23 9.69
N ILE A 66 7.73 13.66 9.08
CA ILE A 66 9.13 13.82 9.48
C ILE A 66 9.82 14.81 8.53
N ASP A 67 10.79 15.56 9.04
CA ASP A 67 11.59 16.46 8.22
C ASP A 67 12.35 15.68 7.12
N SER A 68 12.11 16.01 5.85
CA SER A 68 12.67 15.32 4.70
C SER A 68 14.21 15.23 4.69
N SER A 69 14.91 16.21 5.28
CA SER A 69 16.37 16.16 5.38
C SER A 69 16.84 15.06 6.35
N GLN A 70 16.04 14.77 7.37
CA GLN A 70 16.30 13.69 8.31
C GLN A 70 15.96 12.34 7.68
N VAL A 71 14.85 12.25 6.95
CA VAL A 71 14.51 11.05 6.17
C VAL A 71 15.67 10.68 5.25
N ALA A 72 16.10 11.60 4.38
CA ALA A 72 17.20 11.37 3.44
C ALA A 72 18.55 11.05 4.12
N LYS A 73 18.77 11.55 5.34
CA LYS A 73 19.98 11.25 6.12
C LYS A 73 19.96 9.81 6.65
N TRP A 74 18.82 9.38 7.21
CA TRP A 74 18.73 8.12 7.93
C TRP A 74 18.31 6.93 7.06
N GLU A 75 17.65 7.16 5.92
CA GLU A 75 17.30 6.12 4.93
C GLU A 75 18.53 5.36 4.40
N LYS A 76 19.73 5.96 4.46
CA LYS A 76 21.00 5.34 4.05
C LYS A 76 21.51 4.25 5.01
N TYR A 77 20.90 4.10 6.18
CA TYR A 77 21.30 3.12 7.19
C TYR A 77 20.27 1.99 7.26
N PRO A 78 20.46 0.88 6.52
CA PRO A 78 19.51 -0.22 6.50
C PRO A 78 19.54 -1.02 7.82
N ALA A 79 18.44 -1.70 8.10
CA ALA A 79 18.33 -2.56 9.29
C ALA A 79 19.39 -3.66 9.36
N SER A 80 19.96 -4.08 8.23
CA SER A 80 21.06 -5.03 8.14
C SER A 80 22.35 -4.56 8.82
N MET A 81 22.49 -3.27 9.14
CA MET A 81 23.62 -2.75 9.93
C MET A 81 23.48 -3.01 11.44
N MET A 82 22.29 -3.41 11.90
CA MET A 82 22.02 -3.66 13.31
C MET A 82 22.27 -5.11 13.69
N ASN A 83 22.75 -5.32 14.92
CA ASN A 83 22.94 -6.66 15.44
C ASN A 83 21.59 -7.28 15.82
N LYS A 84 21.41 -8.55 15.46
CA LYS A 84 20.26 -9.35 15.87
C LYS A 84 20.53 -10.00 17.22
N GLU A 85 19.59 -9.87 18.14
CA GLU A 85 19.55 -10.65 19.37
C GLU A 85 18.36 -11.62 19.28
N TYR A 86 18.67 -12.92 19.21
CA TYR A 86 17.63 -13.96 19.13
C TYR A 86 17.07 -14.28 20.50
N ASP A 87 15.74 -14.37 20.59
CA ASP A 87 15.02 -14.65 21.83
C ASP A 87 15.47 -15.94 22.49
N ILE A 88 15.78 -16.95 21.67
CA ILE A 88 16.20 -18.26 22.14
C ILE A 88 17.45 -18.21 23.04
N HIS A 89 18.26 -17.14 22.91
CA HIS A 89 19.46 -16.92 23.71
C HIS A 89 19.25 -16.02 24.94
N VAL A 90 18.13 -15.30 25.05
CA VAL A 90 17.95 -14.25 26.07
C VAL A 90 16.63 -14.27 26.83
N ILE A 91 15.60 -14.94 26.32
CA ILE A 91 14.28 -15.00 26.96
C ILE A 91 14.35 -15.80 28.26
N THR A 92 13.68 -15.30 29.30
CA THR A 92 13.69 -15.94 30.63
C THR A 92 12.48 -16.84 30.84
N ALA A 93 12.63 -17.79 31.76
CA ALA A 93 11.55 -18.67 32.17
C ALA A 93 10.37 -17.87 32.75
N ASP A 94 10.66 -16.88 33.60
CA ASP A 94 9.67 -16.03 34.24
C ASP A 94 8.81 -15.26 33.23
N TYR A 95 9.42 -14.77 32.16
CA TYR A 95 8.69 -14.08 31.08
C TYR A 95 7.72 -15.04 30.38
N LEU A 96 8.20 -16.20 29.95
CA LEU A 96 7.38 -17.18 29.23
C LEU A 96 6.22 -17.70 30.09
N ILE A 97 6.50 -18.06 31.35
CA ILE A 97 5.50 -18.53 32.31
C ILE A 97 4.41 -17.46 32.47
N ARG A 98 4.81 -16.20 32.70
CA ARG A 98 3.86 -15.10 32.86
C ARG A 98 3.02 -14.86 31.61
N ASN A 99 3.62 -14.85 30.42
CA ASN A 99 2.87 -14.71 29.16
C ASN A 99 1.87 -15.85 28.95
N ILE A 100 2.28 -17.10 29.18
CA ILE A 100 1.41 -18.28 29.07
C ILE A 100 0.25 -18.16 30.05
N ASP A 101 0.51 -17.87 31.32
CA ASP A 101 -0.53 -17.75 32.33
C ASP A 101 -1.55 -16.66 32.00
N GLN A 102 -1.08 -15.47 31.60
CA GLN A 102 -1.94 -14.36 31.20
C GLN A 102 -2.77 -14.68 29.95
N ALA A 103 -2.17 -15.32 28.93
CA ALA A 103 -2.88 -15.74 27.74
C ALA A 103 -3.99 -16.75 28.09
N PHE A 104 -3.72 -17.71 28.98
CA PHE A 104 -4.73 -18.65 29.47
C PHE A 104 -5.85 -17.96 30.26
N VAL A 105 -5.53 -16.96 31.08
CA VAL A 105 -6.55 -16.19 31.82
C VAL A 105 -7.56 -15.58 30.85
N VAL A 106 -7.09 -14.84 29.84
CA VAL A 106 -8.00 -14.18 28.90
C VAL A 106 -8.66 -15.16 27.94
N TRP A 107 -7.97 -16.25 27.56
CA TRP A 107 -8.57 -17.31 26.76
C TRP A 107 -9.75 -17.97 27.47
N LYS A 108 -9.60 -18.35 28.75
CA LYS A 108 -10.68 -19.02 29.51
C LYS A 108 -11.74 -18.06 30.06
N LYS A 109 -11.39 -16.79 30.30
CA LYS A 109 -12.32 -15.77 30.82
C LYS A 109 -13.38 -15.36 29.80
N ARG A 110 -13.03 -15.27 28.51
CA ARG A 110 -13.91 -14.69 27.49
C ARG A 110 -14.92 -15.69 26.93
N PRO A 111 -16.22 -15.33 26.83
CA PRO A 111 -17.27 -16.26 26.43
C PRO A 111 -17.17 -16.74 24.97
N TRP A 112 -16.68 -15.90 24.05
CA TRP A 112 -16.49 -16.27 22.64
C TRP A 112 -15.35 -17.27 22.40
N ASN A 113 -14.52 -17.53 23.40
CA ASN A 113 -13.40 -18.46 23.30
C ASN A 113 -13.75 -19.90 23.71
N LYS A 114 -15.01 -20.17 24.11
CA LYS A 114 -15.43 -21.51 24.56
C LYS A 114 -15.20 -22.61 23.53
N ASP A 115 -15.45 -22.27 22.26
CA ASP A 115 -15.28 -23.18 21.12
C ASP A 115 -14.00 -22.88 20.31
N LEU A 116 -13.14 -21.98 20.80
CA LEU A 116 -11.86 -21.70 20.16
C LEU A 116 -10.92 -22.88 20.40
N SER A 117 -10.44 -23.48 19.31
CA SER A 117 -9.54 -24.62 19.37
C SER A 117 -8.22 -24.25 20.06
N PHE A 118 -7.53 -25.25 20.63
CA PHE A 118 -6.21 -25.04 21.21
C PHE A 118 -5.18 -24.54 20.17
N ASP A 119 -5.29 -24.99 18.92
CA ASP A 119 -4.41 -24.56 17.83
C ASP A 119 -4.69 -23.10 17.45
N ASP A 120 -5.96 -22.69 17.35
CA ASP A 120 -6.34 -21.29 17.15
C ASP A 120 -5.86 -20.41 18.32
N PHE A 121 -5.97 -20.88 19.57
CA PHE A 121 -5.41 -20.17 20.73
C PHE A 121 -3.90 -19.97 20.59
N CYS A 122 -3.17 -21.00 20.17
CA CYS A 122 -1.71 -20.96 19.99
C CYS A 122 -1.28 -19.93 18.94
N GLU A 123 -2.05 -19.74 17.87
CA GLU A 123 -1.73 -18.80 16.79
C GLU A 123 -2.26 -17.38 17.05
N LEU A 124 -3.43 -17.25 17.68
CA LEU A 124 -4.21 -16.01 17.65
C LEU A 124 -4.23 -15.24 18.98
N ILE A 125 -3.86 -15.87 20.11
CA ILE A 125 -3.88 -15.23 21.44
C ILE A 125 -2.54 -15.43 22.17
N LEU A 126 -2.01 -16.64 22.20
CA LEU A 126 -0.81 -17.04 22.94
C LEU A 126 0.49 -16.30 22.57
N PRO A 127 0.78 -15.97 21.29
CA PRO A 127 2.08 -15.46 20.90
C PRO A 127 2.51 -14.23 21.71
N TYR A 128 3.75 -14.25 22.20
CA TYR A 128 4.34 -13.14 22.94
C TYR A 128 4.97 -12.09 22.01
N ARG A 129 5.00 -12.34 20.70
CA ARG A 129 5.69 -11.55 19.68
C ARG A 129 4.91 -11.56 18.38
N ILE A 130 5.06 -10.51 17.57
CA ILE A 130 4.45 -10.37 16.25
C ILE A 130 5.50 -10.52 15.14
N GLY A 131 6.61 -9.80 15.22
CA GLY A 131 7.65 -9.73 14.20
C GLY A 131 9.04 -9.72 14.80
N ASP A 132 9.82 -8.67 14.52
CA ASP A 132 11.18 -8.46 14.99
C ASP A 132 11.34 -7.27 15.97
N GLU A 133 10.27 -6.97 16.70
CA GLU A 133 10.20 -5.89 17.69
C GLU A 133 11.15 -6.13 18.89
N THR A 134 11.26 -5.20 19.84
CA THR A 134 11.99 -5.48 21.09
C THR A 134 11.20 -6.43 21.98
N LEU A 135 11.89 -7.37 22.66
CA LEU A 135 11.26 -8.23 23.66
C LEU A 135 10.84 -7.41 24.88
N GLU A 136 9.53 -7.28 25.11
CA GLU A 136 8.96 -6.42 26.16
C GLU A 136 7.84 -7.16 26.91
N ASP A 137 7.63 -6.82 28.19
CA ASP A 137 6.49 -7.30 28.98
C ASP A 137 5.24 -6.47 28.68
N TRP A 138 4.73 -6.64 27.45
CA TRP A 138 3.64 -5.82 26.93
C TRP A 138 2.27 -6.29 27.42
N ARG A 139 2.07 -7.60 27.57
CA ARG A 139 0.72 -8.16 27.82
C ARG A 139 0.13 -7.67 29.13
N SER A 140 0.95 -7.55 30.17
CA SER A 140 0.57 -6.98 31.47
C SER A 140 0.10 -5.53 31.32
N VAL A 141 0.92 -4.69 30.67
CA VAL A 141 0.67 -3.25 30.51
C VAL A 141 -0.57 -2.99 29.65
N TYR A 142 -0.71 -3.71 28.54
CA TYR A 142 -1.87 -3.59 27.67
C TYR A 142 -3.15 -4.13 28.33
N SER A 143 -3.04 -5.21 29.11
CA SER A 143 -4.19 -5.72 29.86
C SER A 143 -4.67 -4.68 30.88
N GLU A 144 -3.76 -4.05 31.61
CA GLU A 144 -4.09 -3.01 32.59
C GLU A 144 -4.77 -1.80 31.92
N GLU A 145 -4.21 -1.34 30.80
CA GLU A 145 -4.73 -0.17 30.08
C GLU A 145 -6.11 -0.40 29.45
N PHE A 146 -6.39 -1.59 28.92
CA PHE A 146 -7.56 -1.81 28.06
C PHE A 146 -8.62 -2.77 28.62
N SER A 147 -8.37 -3.52 29.71
CA SER A 147 -9.33 -4.54 30.20
C SER A 147 -10.71 -3.98 30.54
N PHE A 148 -10.79 -2.72 30.99
CA PHE A 148 -12.04 -2.05 31.32
C PHE A 148 -13.05 -2.07 30.16
N LEU A 149 -12.58 -2.07 28.91
CA LEU A 149 -13.43 -2.09 27.72
C LEU A 149 -14.29 -3.37 27.67
N LEU A 150 -13.75 -4.50 28.09
CA LEU A 150 -14.45 -5.80 28.03
C LEU A 150 -14.85 -6.34 29.40
N ASP A 151 -14.51 -5.62 30.47
CA ASP A 151 -14.88 -5.96 31.84
C ASP A 151 -15.98 -5.04 32.38
N SER A 152 -16.18 -3.87 31.75
CA SER A 152 -17.16 -2.87 32.22
C SER A 152 -17.96 -2.21 31.10
N VAL A 153 -17.38 -1.96 29.92
CA VAL A 153 -18.09 -1.30 28.81
C VAL A 153 -18.93 -2.30 28.01
N TYR A 154 -18.30 -3.37 27.49
CA TYR A 154 -18.98 -4.44 26.77
C TYR A 154 -18.93 -5.75 27.57
N ILE A 155 -20.09 -6.19 28.07
CA ILE A 155 -20.25 -7.43 28.84
C ILE A 155 -20.99 -8.53 28.06
N GLY A 156 -21.14 -8.34 26.75
CA GLY A 156 -21.80 -9.30 25.87
C GLY A 156 -20.92 -10.51 25.51
N THR A 157 -21.41 -11.32 24.58
CA THR A 157 -20.75 -12.58 24.19
C THR A 157 -20.26 -12.62 22.74
N ASP A 158 -20.55 -11.58 21.96
CA ASP A 158 -20.15 -11.48 20.56
C ASP A 158 -18.77 -10.85 20.44
N VAL A 159 -17.82 -11.60 19.87
CA VAL A 159 -16.44 -11.15 19.67
C VAL A 159 -16.34 -9.96 18.72
N MET A 160 -17.23 -9.83 17.74
CA MET A 160 -17.21 -8.73 16.79
C MET A 160 -17.75 -7.44 17.41
N GLU A 161 -18.76 -7.52 18.28
CA GLU A 161 -19.20 -6.36 19.07
C GLU A 161 -18.13 -5.93 20.08
N ALA A 162 -17.47 -6.89 20.75
CA ALA A 162 -16.31 -6.59 21.60
C ALA A 162 -15.19 -5.91 20.80
N THR A 163 -14.91 -6.41 19.60
CA THR A 163 -13.89 -5.84 18.70
C THR A 163 -14.27 -4.42 18.27
N LYS A 164 -15.53 -4.14 17.93
CA LYS A 164 -15.99 -2.79 17.62
C LYS A 164 -15.68 -1.84 18.77
N VAL A 165 -16.08 -2.17 20.00
CA VAL A 165 -15.82 -1.33 21.18
C VAL A 165 -14.33 -1.03 21.38
N VAL A 166 -13.48 -2.04 21.20
CA VAL A 166 -12.02 -1.85 21.26
C VAL A 166 -11.53 -0.92 20.14
N MET A 167 -11.94 -1.18 18.91
CA MET A 167 -11.52 -0.42 17.73
C MET A 167 -12.00 1.03 17.77
N GLU A 168 -13.20 1.28 18.30
CA GLU A 168 -13.71 2.63 18.55
C GLU A 168 -12.81 3.39 19.54
N ASN A 169 -12.38 2.75 20.63
CA ASN A 169 -11.45 3.36 21.58
C ASN A 169 -10.09 3.67 20.95
N LEU A 170 -9.54 2.75 20.15
CA LEU A 170 -8.25 2.98 19.47
C LEU A 170 -8.34 4.14 18.46
N ARG A 171 -9.45 4.24 17.75
CA ARG A 171 -9.70 5.34 16.81
C ARG A 171 -9.79 6.68 17.52
N GLU A 172 -10.46 6.76 18.66
CA GLU A 172 -10.53 7.99 19.48
C GLU A 172 -9.16 8.42 20.01
N ARG A 173 -8.29 7.45 20.35
CA ARG A 173 -6.90 7.74 20.77
C ARG A 173 -6.00 8.23 19.64
N GLY A 174 -6.39 7.96 18.39
CA GLY A 174 -5.69 8.34 17.18
C GLY A 174 -4.36 7.62 16.95
N PHE A 175 -3.87 7.69 15.72
CA PHE A 175 -2.57 7.14 15.32
C PHE A 175 -1.94 8.05 14.25
N ARG A 176 -0.68 8.41 14.43
CA ARG A 176 0.08 9.26 13.52
C ARG A 176 0.75 8.40 12.46
N PHE A 177 0.10 8.28 11.30
CA PHE A 177 0.62 7.49 10.20
C PHE A 177 1.87 8.13 9.58
N ASN A 178 2.93 7.35 9.41
CA ASN A 178 4.19 7.74 8.78
C ASN A 178 4.81 6.54 8.05
N ASN A 179 5.17 6.71 6.77
CA ASN A 179 5.83 5.67 5.97
C ASN A 179 7.21 6.11 5.45
N ASP A 180 7.87 7.04 6.15
CA ASP A 180 9.12 7.65 5.69
C ASP A 180 10.35 6.74 5.94
N PHE A 181 10.25 5.80 6.87
CA PHE A 181 11.34 4.87 7.20
C PHE A 181 10.97 3.42 6.97
N ASP A 182 11.87 2.70 6.28
CA ASP A 182 11.89 1.25 6.32
C ASP A 182 12.53 0.75 7.62
N SER A 183 11.72 0.66 8.67
CA SER A 183 12.12 0.18 9.98
C SER A 183 11.67 -1.26 10.24
N PRO A 184 12.37 -1.99 11.14
CA PRO A 184 11.81 -3.15 11.84
C PRO A 184 10.50 -2.81 12.57
N HIS A 185 9.84 -3.83 13.09
CA HIS A 185 8.66 -3.68 13.95
C HIS A 185 9.01 -2.84 15.20
N MET A 186 8.13 -1.93 15.58
CA MET A 186 8.30 -1.12 16.79
C MET A 186 7.93 -1.93 18.04
N GLY A 187 8.57 -1.60 19.17
CA GLY A 187 8.23 -2.21 20.46
C GLY A 187 6.80 -1.89 20.88
N ALA A 188 6.14 -2.82 21.56
CA ALA A 188 4.77 -2.64 22.03
C ALA A 188 4.64 -1.39 22.91
N LEU A 189 5.56 -1.18 23.86
CA LEU A 189 5.49 -0.03 24.77
C LEU A 189 5.67 1.30 24.02
N PHE A 190 6.54 1.32 23.00
CA PHE A 190 6.69 2.48 22.11
C PHE A 190 5.37 2.79 21.37
N LEU A 191 4.70 1.77 20.84
CA LEU A 191 3.44 1.93 20.12
C LEU A 191 2.31 2.41 21.04
N LEU A 192 2.26 1.91 22.28
CA LEU A 192 1.29 2.35 23.28
C LEU A 192 1.44 3.83 23.62
N GLU A 193 2.68 4.28 23.85
CA GLU A 193 2.99 5.65 24.23
C GLU A 193 2.79 6.63 23.06
N HIS A 194 3.41 6.34 21.91
CA HIS A 194 3.51 7.32 20.83
C HIS A 194 2.44 7.19 19.77
N ARG A 195 1.92 5.99 19.51
CA ARG A 195 0.92 5.69 18.45
C ARG A 195 1.32 6.30 17.11
N ALA A 196 2.51 5.98 16.63
CA ALA A 196 3.08 6.55 15.41
C ALA A 196 3.86 5.50 14.61
N GLY A 197 3.66 5.46 13.28
CA GLY A 197 4.33 4.49 12.41
C GLY A 197 3.61 4.18 11.10
N LYS A 198 4.06 3.13 10.41
CA LYS A 198 3.51 2.67 9.11
C LYS A 198 2.34 1.68 9.32
N CYS A 199 1.81 1.11 8.23
CA CYS A 199 0.71 0.13 8.31
C CYS A 199 1.01 -1.03 9.27
N VAL A 200 2.24 -1.54 9.25
CA VAL A 200 2.71 -2.62 10.14
C VAL A 200 2.62 -2.20 11.62
N ASP A 201 3.13 -1.01 11.96
CA ASP A 201 3.14 -0.48 13.32
C ASP A 201 1.72 -0.30 13.88
N MET A 202 0.77 0.10 13.02
CA MET A 202 -0.64 0.25 13.38
C MET A 202 -1.33 -1.09 13.63
N CYS A 203 -1.05 -2.09 12.79
CA CYS A 203 -1.53 -3.47 12.97
C CYS A 203 -0.96 -4.08 14.25
N ASP A 204 0.35 -3.94 14.49
CA ASP A 204 0.99 -4.42 15.72
C ASP A 204 0.31 -3.84 16.97
N PHE A 205 0.05 -2.53 16.97
CA PHE A 205 -0.68 -1.88 18.06
C PHE A 205 -2.07 -2.49 18.27
N GLY A 206 -2.83 -2.68 17.19
CA GLY A 206 -4.14 -3.35 17.22
C GLY A 206 -4.05 -4.77 17.78
N LEU A 207 -3.11 -5.58 17.30
CA LEU A 207 -2.89 -6.95 17.74
C LEU A 207 -2.51 -7.05 19.21
N TYR A 208 -1.64 -6.20 19.74
CA TYR A 208 -1.31 -6.22 21.17
C TYR A 208 -2.54 -5.96 22.03
N VAL A 209 -3.40 -5.00 21.65
CA VAL A 209 -4.64 -4.71 22.37
C VAL A 209 -5.62 -5.88 22.26
N LEU A 210 -5.86 -6.39 21.06
CA LEU A 210 -6.81 -7.50 20.85
C LEU A 210 -6.38 -8.75 21.62
N ARG A 211 -5.11 -9.13 21.52
CA ARG A 211 -4.56 -10.33 22.17
C ARG A 211 -4.48 -10.19 23.69
N SER A 212 -4.19 -9.00 24.23
CA SER A 212 -4.19 -8.77 25.68
C SER A 212 -5.60 -8.92 26.28
N LEU A 213 -6.64 -8.72 25.48
CA LEU A 213 -8.04 -8.81 25.88
C LEU A 213 -8.68 -10.18 25.62
N GLY A 214 -7.95 -11.11 24.99
CA GLY A 214 -8.44 -12.44 24.63
C GLY A 214 -9.34 -12.44 23.39
N ILE A 215 -9.20 -11.46 22.50
CA ILE A 215 -9.80 -11.47 21.16
C ILE A 215 -8.81 -12.18 20.21
N PRO A 216 -9.22 -13.28 19.54
CA PRO A 216 -8.33 -14.03 18.64
C PRO A 216 -8.06 -13.24 17.35
N ALA A 217 -6.81 -12.78 17.19
CA ALA A 217 -6.42 -11.91 16.10
C ALA A 217 -5.02 -12.21 15.52
N THR A 218 -4.84 -11.89 14.24
CA THR A 218 -3.55 -11.91 13.52
C THR A 218 -3.59 -10.93 12.35
N ALA A 219 -2.56 -10.90 11.52
CA ALA A 219 -2.49 -10.03 10.36
C ALA A 219 -2.49 -10.82 9.04
N ASP A 220 -3.26 -10.31 8.08
CA ASP A 220 -3.25 -10.72 6.69
C ASP A 220 -2.48 -9.69 5.86
N VAL A 221 -1.89 -10.14 4.75
CA VAL A 221 -0.95 -9.37 3.93
C VAL A 221 -1.01 -9.81 2.47
N TYR A 222 -0.85 -8.84 1.58
CA TYR A 222 -0.32 -9.11 0.25
C TYR A 222 1.07 -8.49 0.13
N PHE A 223 2.01 -9.20 -0.47
CA PHE A 223 3.41 -8.76 -0.54
C PHE A 223 3.67 -7.81 -1.70
N PHE A 224 2.84 -7.85 -2.74
CA PHE A 224 2.96 -6.98 -3.89
C PHE A 224 1.63 -6.86 -4.63
N GLU A 225 1.24 -5.63 -4.94
CA GLU A 225 0.14 -5.30 -5.84
C GLU A 225 0.66 -4.34 -6.92
N SER A 226 0.26 -4.55 -8.18
CA SER A 226 0.90 -3.89 -9.33
C SER A 226 0.76 -2.37 -9.34
N GLU A 227 -0.39 -1.82 -8.95
CA GLU A 227 -0.68 -0.38 -9.02
C GLU A 227 0.06 0.43 -7.97
N SER A 228 0.00 -0.04 -6.74
CA SER A 228 0.70 0.54 -5.59
C SER A 228 2.21 0.23 -5.65
N ARG A 229 2.60 -0.89 -6.26
CA ARG A 229 3.96 -1.46 -6.28
C ARG A 229 4.49 -1.79 -4.87
N MET A 230 3.58 -1.97 -3.91
CA MET A 230 3.90 -2.23 -2.50
C MET A 230 3.08 -3.41 -2.00
N GLY A 231 3.48 -3.95 -0.85
CA GLY A 231 2.59 -4.79 -0.05
C GLY A 231 1.73 -3.95 0.89
N HIS A 232 0.68 -4.57 1.43
CA HIS A 232 -0.15 -3.98 2.48
C HIS A 232 -0.55 -5.06 3.47
N ILE A 233 -0.71 -4.64 4.73
CA ILE A 233 -1.01 -5.48 5.88
C ILE A 233 -2.20 -4.89 6.62
N TRP A 234 -3.08 -5.75 7.11
CA TRP A 234 -4.23 -5.40 7.94
C TRP A 234 -4.48 -6.46 9.00
N ASP A 235 -5.15 -6.07 10.08
CA ASP A 235 -5.53 -7.00 11.13
C ASP A 235 -6.78 -7.81 10.72
N VAL A 236 -6.88 -9.03 11.22
CA VAL A 236 -8.06 -9.89 11.09
C VAL A 236 -8.42 -10.48 12.45
N VAL A 237 -9.71 -10.52 12.75
CA VAL A 237 -10.27 -11.16 13.94
C VAL A 237 -11.05 -12.40 13.54
N ARG A 238 -10.82 -13.51 14.24
CA ARG A 238 -11.58 -14.74 14.04
C ARG A 238 -12.89 -14.66 14.82
N ASP A 239 -14.01 -14.78 14.12
CA ASP A 239 -15.33 -14.81 14.75
C ASP A 239 -15.62 -16.18 15.42
N SER A 240 -16.75 -16.25 16.13
CA SER A 240 -17.19 -17.49 16.81
C SER A 240 -17.61 -18.60 15.83
N LEU A 241 -17.82 -18.29 14.55
CA LEU A 241 -18.15 -19.26 13.48
C LEU A 241 -16.89 -19.79 12.77
N GLY A 242 -15.73 -19.22 13.03
CA GLY A 242 -14.46 -19.57 12.40
C GLY A 242 -14.07 -18.72 11.18
N ASN A 243 -14.84 -17.69 10.85
CA ASN A 243 -14.48 -16.77 9.78
C ASN A 243 -13.51 -15.70 10.26
N PHE A 244 -12.63 -15.24 9.38
CA PHE A 244 -11.77 -14.10 9.65
C PHE A 244 -12.40 -12.82 9.08
N VAL A 245 -12.54 -11.81 9.93
CA VAL A 245 -13.12 -10.50 9.62
C VAL A 245 -12.02 -9.45 9.63
N ASN A 246 -11.90 -8.67 8.56
CA ASN A 246 -10.86 -7.65 8.42
C ASN A 246 -11.10 -6.47 9.36
N ILE A 247 -9.99 -5.90 9.82
CA ILE A 247 -9.91 -4.67 10.57
C ILE A 247 -8.97 -3.74 9.80
N ASN A 248 -9.50 -2.70 9.17
CA ASN A 248 -8.69 -1.71 8.47
C ASN A 248 -8.65 -0.41 9.27
N SER A 249 -7.45 0.02 9.68
CA SER A 249 -7.26 1.33 10.34
C SER A 249 -8.19 1.54 11.54
N PHE A 250 -8.33 0.53 12.40
CA PHE A 250 -9.28 0.49 13.53
C PHE A 250 -10.76 0.59 13.13
N HIS A 251 -11.11 0.11 11.93
CA HIS A 251 -12.49 -0.09 11.50
C HIS A 251 -12.74 -1.56 11.22
N VAL A 252 -13.78 -2.10 11.86
CA VAL A 252 -14.29 -3.43 11.53
C VAL A 252 -14.92 -3.36 10.15
N ALA A 253 -14.36 -4.12 9.22
CA ALA A 253 -14.84 -4.18 7.84
C ALA A 253 -16.28 -4.70 7.79
N LYS A 254 -17.11 -4.11 6.91
CA LYS A 254 -18.49 -4.60 6.70
C LYS A 254 -18.52 -5.84 5.82
N PHE A 255 -17.55 -5.95 4.92
CA PHE A 255 -17.44 -7.04 3.96
C PHE A 255 -16.01 -7.57 3.92
N LYS A 256 -15.83 -8.82 3.52
CA LYS A 256 -14.51 -9.47 3.53
C LYS A 256 -13.54 -8.93 2.46
N TRP A 257 -14.06 -8.30 1.41
CA TRP A 257 -13.29 -7.60 0.37
C TRP A 257 -13.06 -6.12 0.70
N ASP A 258 -13.58 -5.62 1.82
CA ASP A 258 -13.39 -4.25 2.29
C ASP A 258 -12.01 -4.16 2.99
N VAL A 259 -10.96 -4.22 2.17
CA VAL A 259 -9.57 -4.01 2.58
C VAL A 259 -9.21 -2.56 2.26
N ASP A 260 -8.74 -2.27 1.05
CA ASP A 260 -8.29 -0.92 0.64
C ASP A 260 -8.83 -0.52 -0.74
N GLY A 261 -9.80 -1.28 -1.25
CA GLY A 261 -10.43 -1.08 -2.55
C GLY A 261 -9.59 -1.53 -3.75
N ARG A 262 -8.39 -2.08 -3.53
CA ARG A 262 -7.52 -2.65 -4.58
C ARG A 262 -7.88 -4.11 -4.83
N ARG A 263 -7.55 -4.55 -6.04
CA ARG A 263 -7.39 -5.97 -6.39
C ARG A 263 -6.00 -6.41 -6.02
N ILE A 264 -5.95 -7.49 -5.26
CA ILE A 264 -4.82 -7.99 -4.50
C ILE A 264 -4.23 -9.24 -5.17
N GLY A 265 -5.09 -10.06 -5.79
CA GLY A 265 -4.71 -11.32 -6.42
C GLY A 265 -4.58 -12.50 -5.45
N LYS A 266 -3.74 -12.38 -4.41
CA LYS A 266 -3.49 -13.41 -3.37
C LYS A 266 -3.30 -12.81 -2.00
N VAL A 267 -3.85 -13.44 -0.97
CA VAL A 267 -3.74 -13.01 0.43
C VAL A 267 -3.05 -14.08 1.26
N PHE A 268 -2.13 -13.64 2.11
CA PHE A 268 -1.40 -14.48 3.03
C PHE A 268 -1.61 -14.03 4.48
N ARG A 269 -1.45 -14.96 5.43
CA ARG A 269 -1.58 -14.71 6.87
C ARG A 269 -0.26 -14.98 7.56
N TYR A 270 0.15 -14.06 8.44
CA TYR A 270 1.26 -14.32 9.34
C TYR A 270 0.86 -15.33 10.42
N CYS A 271 1.73 -16.32 10.62
CA CYS A 271 1.59 -17.35 11.66
C CYS A 271 2.79 -17.29 12.61
N TYR A 272 2.52 -17.54 13.89
CA TYR A 272 3.59 -17.79 14.84
C TYR A 272 4.20 -19.18 14.59
N GLY A 273 3.34 -20.18 14.37
CA GLY A 273 3.72 -21.57 14.13
C GLY A 273 4.27 -21.83 12.73
N LEU A 274 5.17 -22.79 12.66
CA LEU A 274 5.82 -23.26 11.44
C LEU A 274 4.83 -23.95 10.48
N GLN A 275 4.76 -23.44 9.26
CA GLN A 275 4.01 -24.00 8.14
C GLN A 275 4.81 -25.15 7.50
N LYS A 276 4.56 -26.38 7.99
CA LYS A 276 5.38 -27.58 7.69
C LYS A 276 5.41 -27.92 6.20
N GLU A 277 4.36 -27.64 5.46
CA GLU A 277 4.25 -27.88 4.02
C GLU A 277 5.24 -27.05 3.20
N LYS A 278 5.75 -25.94 3.76
CA LYS A 278 6.77 -25.10 3.12
C LYS A 278 8.20 -25.59 3.35
N LEU A 279 8.43 -26.51 4.28
CA LEU A 279 9.76 -27.07 4.56
C LEU A 279 10.38 -27.76 3.34
N LYS A 280 9.56 -28.33 2.46
CA LYS A 280 10.01 -28.96 1.20
C LYS A 280 10.73 -27.99 0.27
N PHE A 281 10.49 -26.69 0.39
CA PHE A 281 11.14 -25.66 -0.44
C PHE A 281 12.51 -25.24 0.12
N LEU A 282 12.85 -25.62 1.36
CA LEU A 282 14.14 -25.27 1.95
C LEU A 282 15.32 -26.02 1.33
N SER A 283 15.09 -27.19 0.73
CA SER A 283 16.12 -27.96 0.02
C SER A 283 16.45 -27.40 -1.38
N VAL A 284 15.52 -26.66 -1.98
CA VAL A 284 15.62 -26.05 -3.32
C VAL A 284 15.49 -24.53 -3.23
N LYS A 285 16.00 -23.95 -2.14
CA LYS A 285 15.72 -22.58 -1.73
C LYS A 285 16.14 -21.52 -2.76
N ASP A 286 17.12 -21.83 -3.59
CA ASP A 286 17.68 -20.91 -4.59
C ASP A 286 16.88 -20.98 -5.91
N GLU A 287 16.02 -21.98 -6.07
CA GLU A 287 15.11 -22.19 -7.21
C GLU A 287 13.67 -21.72 -6.90
N ILE A 288 13.37 -21.38 -5.64
CA ILE A 288 12.03 -20.96 -5.19
C ILE A 288 12.09 -19.53 -4.65
N PRO A 289 11.25 -18.61 -5.16
CA PRO A 289 11.18 -17.24 -4.67
C PRO A 289 10.96 -17.14 -3.15
N PRO A 290 11.55 -16.13 -2.47
CA PRO A 290 11.47 -15.98 -1.01
C PRO A 290 10.06 -16.11 -0.41
N LEU A 291 9.04 -15.54 -1.06
CA LEU A 291 7.64 -15.60 -0.63
C LEU A 291 7.16 -17.04 -0.40
N PHE A 292 7.40 -17.93 -1.36
CA PHE A 292 6.83 -19.27 -1.36
C PHE A 292 7.54 -20.22 -0.38
N ARG A 293 8.78 -19.90 0.01
CA ARG A 293 9.54 -20.61 1.05
C ARG A 293 9.43 -19.98 2.45
N HIS A 294 8.68 -18.89 2.61
CA HIS A 294 8.48 -18.27 3.92
C HIS A 294 7.63 -19.18 4.83
N CYS A 295 8.28 -19.91 5.74
CA CYS A 295 7.67 -20.96 6.55
C CYS A 295 6.75 -20.48 7.70
N PHE A 296 6.40 -19.20 7.75
CA PHE A 296 5.57 -18.59 8.80
C PHE A 296 4.47 -17.70 8.21
N VAL A 297 4.17 -17.96 6.94
CA VAL A 297 3.17 -17.26 6.15
C VAL A 297 2.33 -18.33 5.47
N LYS A 298 1.04 -18.32 5.72
CA LYS A 298 0.06 -19.25 5.14
C LYS A 298 -0.70 -18.56 4.01
N ASP A 299 -0.94 -19.25 2.90
CA ASP A 299 -1.92 -18.77 1.90
C ASP A 299 -3.34 -18.92 2.48
N VAL A 300 -4.05 -17.80 2.58
CA VAL A 300 -5.43 -17.74 3.06
C VAL A 300 -6.35 -17.16 1.99
N SER A 301 -5.96 -17.20 0.73
CA SER A 301 -6.76 -16.61 -0.36
C SER A 301 -8.16 -17.23 -0.47
N GLU A 302 -8.35 -18.46 0.02
CA GLU A 302 -9.67 -19.09 0.16
C GLU A 302 -10.65 -18.28 1.01
N ASP A 303 -10.14 -17.44 1.93
CA ASP A 303 -10.95 -16.55 2.72
C ASP A 303 -11.58 -15.45 1.83
N TYR A 304 -10.91 -15.05 0.76
CA TYR A 304 -11.24 -13.86 -0.03
C TYR A 304 -11.82 -14.20 -1.41
N PHE A 305 -11.29 -15.21 -2.08
CA PHE A 305 -11.59 -15.56 -3.46
C PHE A 305 -11.90 -17.05 -3.59
N LYS A 306 -12.79 -17.40 -4.53
CA LYS A 306 -13.26 -18.78 -4.72
C LYS A 306 -12.99 -19.34 -6.12
N ASP A 307 -12.49 -18.50 -7.03
CA ASP A 307 -12.25 -18.91 -8.41
C ASP A 307 -10.90 -19.61 -8.53
N ASP A 308 -10.86 -20.67 -9.32
CA ASP A 308 -9.63 -21.39 -9.64
C ASP A 308 -9.23 -21.12 -11.08
N LEU A 309 -7.93 -21.05 -11.33
CA LEU A 309 -7.35 -20.80 -12.64
C LEU A 309 -6.53 -22.01 -13.09
N VAL A 310 -6.83 -22.53 -14.27
CA VAL A 310 -6.05 -23.60 -14.92
C VAL A 310 -5.39 -23.06 -16.18
N LEU A 311 -4.07 -23.16 -16.25
CA LEU A 311 -3.28 -22.79 -17.42
C LEU A 311 -2.75 -24.04 -18.12
N ASP A 312 -2.86 -24.05 -19.45
CA ASP A 312 -2.17 -25.01 -20.31
C ASP A 312 -0.79 -24.46 -20.70
N LEU A 313 0.24 -25.17 -20.27
CA LEU A 313 1.66 -24.85 -20.38
C LEU A 313 2.41 -26.10 -20.85
N SER A 314 1.85 -26.80 -21.85
CA SER A 314 2.40 -28.05 -22.36
C SER A 314 3.82 -27.94 -22.93
N ASP A 315 4.25 -26.74 -23.35
CA ASP A 315 5.58 -26.45 -23.88
C ASP A 315 6.56 -25.88 -22.83
N VAL A 316 6.33 -26.18 -21.55
CA VAL A 316 7.15 -25.72 -20.41
C VAL A 316 7.74 -26.94 -19.69
N GLU A 317 9.04 -26.90 -19.42
CA GLU A 317 9.80 -28.01 -18.82
C GLU A 317 10.14 -27.78 -17.33
N ASP A 318 9.54 -26.76 -16.70
CA ASP A 318 9.72 -26.43 -15.29
C ASP A 318 8.84 -27.26 -14.34
N ASP A 319 9.39 -27.66 -13.19
CA ASP A 319 8.63 -28.36 -12.13
C ASP A 319 7.58 -27.46 -11.47
N TYR A 320 7.93 -26.18 -11.27
CA TYR A 320 7.09 -25.18 -10.65
C TYR A 320 6.97 -23.95 -11.56
N VAL A 321 5.74 -23.49 -11.71
CA VAL A 321 5.41 -22.27 -12.44
C VAL A 321 4.71 -21.30 -11.50
N TYR A 322 4.75 -20.03 -11.87
CA TYR A 322 4.29 -18.94 -11.03
C TYR A 322 3.23 -18.12 -11.75
N LEU A 323 2.21 -17.70 -11.01
CA LEU A 323 1.24 -16.72 -11.46
C LEU A 323 1.76 -15.35 -11.04
N GLY A 324 2.02 -14.48 -12.02
CA GLY A 324 2.61 -13.17 -11.78
C GLY A 324 1.68 -12.01 -12.06
N VAL A 325 2.00 -10.85 -11.48
CA VAL A 325 1.40 -9.55 -11.78
C VAL A 325 2.45 -8.61 -12.37
N PHE A 326 2.00 -7.50 -12.97
CA PHE A 326 2.90 -6.55 -13.60
C PHE A 326 3.82 -5.84 -12.58
N ARG A 327 5.12 -5.87 -12.86
CA ARG A 327 6.15 -5.05 -12.21
C ARG A 327 7.00 -4.38 -13.29
N PRO A 328 7.03 -3.04 -13.36
CA PRO A 328 7.81 -2.32 -14.37
C PRO A 328 9.28 -2.77 -14.43
N GLN A 329 9.84 -2.79 -15.65
CA GLN A 329 11.26 -3.12 -15.90
C GLN A 329 11.68 -4.53 -15.47
N THR A 330 10.72 -5.44 -15.26
CA THR A 330 10.98 -6.86 -14.95
C THR A 330 10.04 -7.74 -15.77
N ALA A 331 10.26 -9.06 -15.73
CA ALA A 331 9.31 -10.01 -16.31
C ALA A 331 7.93 -9.97 -15.62
N GLY A 332 7.87 -9.57 -14.35
CA GLY A 332 6.69 -9.63 -13.49
C GLY A 332 7.08 -9.99 -12.05
N GLU A 333 6.09 -10.00 -11.15
CA GLU A 333 6.25 -10.46 -9.77
C GLU A 333 5.32 -11.64 -9.51
N GLY A 334 5.88 -12.79 -9.10
CA GLY A 334 5.09 -13.98 -8.74
C GLY A 334 4.30 -13.79 -7.45
N VAL A 335 2.99 -14.00 -7.52
CA VAL A 335 2.06 -13.93 -6.37
C VAL A 335 1.51 -15.30 -5.97
N ASP A 336 1.56 -16.29 -6.86
CA ASP A 336 1.21 -17.69 -6.54
C ASP A 336 2.18 -18.69 -7.20
N ILE A 337 2.21 -19.92 -6.70
CA ILE A 337 3.05 -21.03 -7.17
C ILE A 337 2.22 -22.29 -7.39
N ALA A 338 2.41 -22.94 -8.54
CA ALA A 338 1.78 -24.22 -8.86
C ALA A 338 2.81 -25.22 -9.36
N LYS A 339 2.62 -26.50 -8.99
CA LYS A 339 3.39 -27.59 -9.59
C LYS A 339 2.82 -27.90 -10.98
N LEU A 340 3.68 -27.94 -11.99
CA LEU A 340 3.29 -28.33 -13.34
C LEU A 340 3.02 -29.85 -13.38
N ARG A 341 1.85 -30.26 -13.89
CA ARG A 341 1.46 -31.67 -14.01
C ARG A 341 0.88 -31.93 -15.39
N LYS A 342 1.55 -32.75 -16.19
CA LYS A 342 1.12 -33.11 -17.56
C LYS A 342 0.81 -31.86 -18.41
N GLY A 343 1.69 -30.86 -18.35
CA GLY A 343 1.52 -29.59 -19.06
C GLY A 343 0.46 -28.66 -18.48
N LYS A 344 -0.15 -28.94 -17.33
CA LYS A 344 -1.16 -28.06 -16.71
C LYS A 344 -0.75 -27.59 -15.33
N ALA A 345 -1.04 -26.32 -15.04
CA ALA A 345 -0.86 -25.71 -13.74
C ALA A 345 -2.21 -25.21 -13.21
N THR A 346 -2.49 -25.47 -11.94
CA THR A 346 -3.72 -25.05 -11.27
C THR A 346 -3.36 -24.14 -10.10
N PHE A 347 -3.88 -22.92 -10.16
CA PHE A 347 -3.76 -21.91 -9.11
C PHE A 347 -5.14 -21.76 -8.47
N ASN A 348 -5.22 -21.88 -7.15
CA ASN A 348 -6.50 -21.91 -6.43
C ASN A 348 -6.77 -20.57 -5.77
N ASN A 349 -8.06 -20.22 -5.65
CA ASN A 349 -8.52 -19.03 -4.93
C ASN A 349 -7.88 -17.74 -5.44
N ILE A 350 -8.05 -17.49 -6.74
CA ILE A 350 -7.48 -16.37 -7.47
C ILE A 350 -8.52 -15.27 -7.61
N GLU A 351 -8.10 -14.02 -7.42
CA GLU A 351 -8.98 -12.89 -7.65
C GLU A 351 -9.31 -12.69 -9.14
N ALA A 352 -10.60 -12.59 -9.45
CA ALA A 352 -11.06 -12.33 -10.81
C ALA A 352 -10.92 -10.87 -11.25
N LYS A 353 -11.03 -10.66 -12.57
CA LYS A 353 -11.04 -9.37 -13.27
C LYS A 353 -9.76 -8.55 -13.11
N MET A 354 -8.62 -9.22 -13.19
CA MET A 354 -7.31 -8.56 -13.25
C MET A 354 -6.39 -9.26 -14.26
N ILE A 355 -5.25 -8.62 -14.56
CA ILE A 355 -4.26 -9.14 -15.48
C ILE A 355 -3.22 -9.95 -14.73
N TYR A 356 -2.96 -11.15 -15.22
CA TYR A 356 -1.87 -12.00 -14.76
C TYR A 356 -0.94 -12.37 -15.91
N MET A 357 0.21 -12.94 -15.57
CA MET A 357 1.17 -13.50 -16.52
C MET A 357 1.78 -14.79 -15.99
N PRO A 358 1.99 -15.81 -16.84
CA PRO A 358 2.66 -17.02 -16.43
C PRO A 358 4.18 -16.80 -16.41
N LEU A 359 4.82 -17.17 -15.30
CA LEU A 359 6.25 -16.97 -15.06
C LEU A 359 6.94 -18.29 -14.69
N ALA A 360 8.21 -18.41 -15.05
CA ALA A 360 9.18 -19.32 -14.43
C ALA A 360 10.15 -18.54 -13.56
N TYR A 361 10.87 -19.22 -12.67
CA TYR A 361 11.88 -18.60 -11.81
C TYR A 361 13.22 -19.31 -11.99
N GLU A 362 14.20 -18.58 -12.50
CA GLU A 362 15.53 -19.11 -12.79
C GLU A 362 16.58 -18.07 -12.42
N ASN A 363 17.70 -18.50 -11.83
CA ASN A 363 18.82 -17.63 -11.47
C ASN A 363 18.38 -16.43 -10.61
N SER A 364 17.51 -16.68 -9.62
CA SER A 364 16.93 -15.67 -8.73
C SER A 364 16.05 -14.60 -9.42
N THR A 365 15.62 -14.83 -10.66
CA THR A 365 14.81 -13.88 -11.44
C THR A 365 13.59 -14.55 -12.08
N TYR A 366 12.51 -13.80 -12.22
CA TYR A 366 11.35 -14.26 -13.00
C TYR A 366 11.61 -14.12 -14.51
N LYS A 367 11.08 -15.07 -15.28
CA LYS A 367 11.05 -15.04 -16.74
C LYS A 367 9.64 -15.33 -17.25
N PRO A 368 9.19 -14.66 -18.32
CA PRO A 368 7.88 -14.94 -18.89
C PRO A 368 7.91 -16.26 -19.66
N ILE A 369 6.90 -17.10 -19.46
CA ILE A 369 6.76 -18.39 -20.16
C ILE A 369 5.54 -18.46 -21.08
N GLY A 370 4.84 -17.34 -21.24
CA GLY A 370 3.65 -17.21 -22.07
C GLY A 370 3.14 -15.77 -22.12
N TYR A 371 2.01 -15.57 -22.78
CA TYR A 371 1.38 -14.25 -22.86
C TYR A 371 0.67 -13.89 -21.55
N PRO A 372 0.67 -12.60 -21.14
CA PRO A 372 -0.22 -12.12 -20.10
C PRO A 372 -1.67 -12.28 -20.56
N PHE A 373 -2.58 -12.38 -19.59
CA PHE A 373 -3.99 -12.60 -19.85
C PHE A 373 -4.85 -11.88 -18.83
N PHE A 374 -6.06 -11.52 -19.23
CA PHE A 374 -7.11 -11.09 -18.31
C PHE A 374 -7.85 -12.32 -17.79
N PHE A 375 -7.93 -12.49 -16.47
CA PHE A 375 -8.73 -13.54 -15.86
C PHE A 375 -10.11 -12.99 -15.50
N ASP A 376 -11.19 -13.57 -16.04
CA ASP A 376 -12.56 -13.08 -15.79
C ASP A 376 -13.28 -13.77 -14.62
N GLY A 377 -12.60 -14.71 -13.94
CA GLY A 377 -13.16 -15.59 -12.90
C GLY A 377 -13.51 -16.99 -13.40
N LYS A 378 -13.41 -17.25 -14.70
CA LYS A 378 -13.65 -18.56 -15.32
C LYS A 378 -12.51 -18.97 -16.23
N GLU A 379 -12.10 -18.07 -17.12
CA GLU A 379 -11.14 -18.36 -18.18
C GLU A 379 -10.08 -17.26 -18.29
N ALA A 380 -8.91 -17.64 -18.80
CA ALA A 380 -7.82 -16.73 -19.14
C ALA A 380 -7.99 -16.23 -20.57
N HIS A 381 -8.05 -14.92 -20.74
CA HIS A 381 -8.14 -14.23 -22.04
C HIS A 381 -6.77 -13.64 -22.40
N PRO A 382 -5.94 -14.33 -23.21
CA PRO A 382 -4.57 -13.92 -23.49
C PRO A 382 -4.49 -12.68 -24.40
N TYR A 383 -3.51 -11.82 -24.11
CA TYR A 383 -3.15 -10.68 -24.94
C TYR A 383 -2.08 -11.09 -25.95
N ILE A 384 -2.52 -11.55 -27.12
CA ILE A 384 -1.66 -12.01 -28.20
C ILE A 384 -1.53 -10.89 -29.26
N PRO A 385 -0.33 -10.37 -29.54
CA PRO A 385 -0.12 -9.33 -30.54
C PRO A 385 -0.29 -9.86 -31.96
N ASP A 386 -1.15 -9.22 -32.75
CA ASP A 386 -1.15 -9.35 -34.22
C ASP A 386 -0.15 -8.34 -34.81
N LEU A 387 1.04 -8.85 -35.17
CA LEU A 387 2.12 -8.06 -35.73
C LEU A 387 1.89 -7.63 -37.19
N SER A 388 0.89 -8.20 -37.87
CA SER A 388 0.55 -7.84 -39.25
C SER A 388 -0.19 -6.50 -39.35
N VAL A 389 -0.80 -6.06 -38.23
CA VAL A 389 -1.53 -4.81 -38.12
C VAL A 389 -0.79 -3.85 -37.20
N LYS A 390 -0.67 -2.59 -37.62
CA LYS A 390 -0.01 -1.53 -36.85
C LYS A 390 -0.95 -0.34 -36.73
N ASP A 391 -1.54 -0.19 -35.55
CA ASP A 391 -2.45 0.91 -35.25
C ASP A 391 -1.64 2.16 -34.87
N THR A 392 -2.16 3.33 -35.24
CA THR A 392 -1.66 4.62 -34.75
C THR A 392 -2.48 5.07 -33.55
N VAL A 393 -1.84 5.26 -32.41
CA VAL A 393 -2.50 5.57 -31.14
C VAL A 393 -1.86 6.78 -30.47
N VAL A 394 -2.70 7.62 -29.88
CA VAL A 394 -2.30 8.74 -29.03
C VAL A 394 -2.31 8.29 -27.57
N LEU A 395 -1.13 8.24 -26.95
CA LEU A 395 -0.94 7.91 -25.54
C LEU A 395 -0.79 9.18 -24.72
N LYS A 396 -1.53 9.27 -23.62
CA LYS A 396 -1.56 10.48 -22.77
C LYS A 396 -1.00 10.24 -21.38
N ARG A 397 -0.91 8.98 -20.93
CA ARG A 397 -0.52 8.63 -19.56
C ARG A 397 0.30 7.35 -19.50
N LYS A 398 1.13 7.24 -18.46
CA LYS A 398 1.90 6.03 -18.13
C LYS A 398 1.25 5.15 -17.06
N ALA A 399 0.27 5.68 -16.33
CA ALA A 399 -0.47 4.96 -15.30
C ALA A 399 -1.98 5.24 -15.36
N ALA A 400 -2.76 4.40 -14.65
CA ALA A 400 -4.21 4.51 -14.57
C ALA A 400 -4.68 5.90 -14.10
N PHE A 401 -5.87 6.28 -14.54
CA PHE A 401 -6.52 7.52 -14.11
C PHE A 401 -7.50 7.21 -12.97
N PHE A 402 -6.96 7.17 -11.75
CA PHE A 402 -7.68 6.76 -10.54
C PHE A 402 -8.82 7.70 -10.15
N ASP A 403 -9.81 7.17 -9.43
CA ASP A 403 -11.01 7.93 -9.03
C ASP A 403 -10.71 9.16 -8.16
N TRP A 404 -9.71 9.10 -7.29
CA TRP A 404 -9.31 10.27 -6.50
C TRP A 404 -8.70 11.38 -7.37
N ILE A 405 -8.01 11.04 -8.46
CA ILE A 405 -7.54 12.02 -9.46
C ILE A 405 -8.71 12.56 -10.28
N ARG A 406 -9.65 11.68 -10.70
CA ARG A 406 -10.88 12.11 -11.38
C ARG A 406 -11.65 13.12 -10.52
N TYR A 407 -11.73 12.87 -9.22
CA TYR A 407 -12.31 13.80 -8.27
C TYR A 407 -11.58 15.15 -8.29
N CYS A 408 -10.25 15.18 -8.15
CA CYS A 408 -9.45 16.42 -8.21
C CYS A 408 -9.66 17.22 -9.52
N PHE A 409 -9.92 16.54 -10.64
CA PHE A 409 -10.18 17.21 -11.91
C PHE A 409 -11.64 17.69 -12.02
N ASN A 410 -12.60 16.89 -11.56
CA ASN A 410 -14.03 17.21 -11.59
C ASN A 410 -14.37 18.42 -10.72
N ILE A 411 -13.70 18.60 -9.57
CA ILE A 411 -13.95 19.75 -8.69
C ILE A 411 -13.54 21.09 -9.31
N MET A 412 -12.76 21.09 -10.40
CA MET A 412 -12.44 22.33 -11.12
C MET A 412 -13.62 22.88 -11.91
N VAL A 413 -14.60 22.04 -12.27
CA VAL A 413 -15.75 22.41 -13.09
C VAL A 413 -16.60 23.47 -12.37
N GLY A 414 -16.96 24.52 -13.10
CA GLY A 414 -17.67 25.69 -12.59
C GLY A 414 -16.76 26.79 -12.03
N SER A 415 -15.45 26.57 -11.95
CA SER A 415 -14.50 27.61 -11.55
C SER A 415 -14.36 28.69 -12.63
N LYS A 416 -14.09 29.93 -12.18
CA LYS A 416 -14.14 31.13 -13.03
C LYS A 416 -12.87 31.95 -12.91
N PHE A 417 -12.47 32.54 -14.03
CA PHE A 417 -11.42 33.53 -14.11
C PHE A 417 -12.01 34.88 -14.52
N GLU A 418 -11.70 35.91 -13.74
CA GLU A 418 -12.11 37.30 -13.97
C GLU A 418 -10.88 38.19 -14.04
N VAL A 419 -10.93 39.24 -14.86
CA VAL A 419 -9.86 40.24 -14.96
C VAL A 419 -10.39 41.60 -14.52
N SER A 420 -9.58 42.45 -13.90
CA SER A 420 -9.98 43.79 -13.50
C SER A 420 -8.82 44.76 -13.35
N ASN A 421 -9.07 46.06 -13.50
CA ASN A 421 -8.16 47.12 -13.03
C ASN A 421 -8.43 47.54 -11.57
N ARG A 422 -9.52 47.03 -10.96
CA ARG A 422 -9.90 47.23 -9.56
C ARG A 422 -9.86 45.90 -8.79
N LYS A 423 -9.27 45.91 -7.59
CA LYS A 423 -9.08 44.71 -6.76
C LYS A 423 -10.39 44.06 -6.27
N ASP A 424 -11.50 44.80 -6.27
CA ASP A 424 -12.82 44.32 -5.85
C ASP A 424 -13.59 43.58 -6.98
N PHE A 425 -13.10 43.65 -8.23
CA PHE A 425 -13.73 43.07 -9.42
C PHE A 425 -15.19 43.51 -9.64
N SER A 426 -15.57 44.68 -9.11
CA SER A 426 -16.93 45.19 -9.24
C SER A 426 -17.30 45.40 -10.72
N GLY A 427 -18.44 44.86 -11.16
CA GLY A 427 -18.96 45.06 -12.52
C GLY A 427 -18.22 44.33 -13.64
N ASN A 428 -17.33 43.38 -13.31
CA ASN A 428 -16.60 42.60 -14.32
C ASN A 428 -17.21 41.21 -14.47
N GLU A 429 -17.25 40.72 -15.71
CA GLU A 429 -17.68 39.37 -16.02
C GLU A 429 -16.48 38.42 -16.14
N PRO A 430 -16.65 37.12 -15.91
CA PRO A 430 -15.61 36.13 -16.17
C PRO A 430 -15.20 36.14 -17.64
N PHE A 431 -13.89 36.18 -17.91
CA PHE A 431 -13.38 36.01 -19.26
C PHE A 431 -13.22 34.53 -19.63
N TYR A 432 -13.17 33.64 -18.63
CA TYR A 432 -13.10 32.20 -18.83
C TYR A 432 -13.77 31.43 -17.69
N CYS A 433 -14.47 30.35 -18.04
CA CYS A 433 -15.12 29.42 -17.11
C CYS A 433 -14.68 28.00 -17.47
N ILE A 434 -14.35 27.20 -16.47
CA ILE A 434 -14.09 25.76 -16.66
C ILE A 434 -15.45 25.07 -16.73
N CYS A 435 -15.93 24.80 -17.94
CA CYS A 435 -17.26 24.24 -18.17
C CYS A 435 -17.31 22.71 -18.21
N ASP A 436 -16.16 22.05 -18.35
CA ASP A 436 -16.04 20.59 -18.42
C ASP A 436 -14.75 20.11 -17.74
N THR A 437 -14.69 18.83 -17.40
CA THR A 437 -13.56 18.21 -16.72
C THR A 437 -12.32 18.22 -17.63
N PRO A 438 -11.17 18.73 -17.16
CA PRO A 438 -9.93 18.70 -17.94
C PRO A 438 -9.54 17.28 -18.38
N HIS A 439 -9.00 17.14 -19.59
CA HIS A 439 -8.58 15.83 -20.11
C HIS A 439 -7.09 15.51 -19.85
N THR A 440 -6.31 16.51 -19.43
CA THR A 440 -4.88 16.44 -19.10
C THR A 440 -4.60 17.27 -17.86
N ASN A 441 -3.53 16.94 -17.10
CA ASN A 441 -3.13 17.75 -15.95
C ASN A 441 -2.70 19.16 -16.34
N ARG A 442 -2.20 19.35 -17.56
CA ARG A 442 -1.83 20.65 -18.11
C ARG A 442 -2.83 21.05 -19.19
N THR A 443 -3.60 22.10 -18.93
CA THR A 443 -4.58 22.64 -19.89
C THR A 443 -4.17 24.04 -20.33
N PHE A 444 -3.99 24.23 -21.63
CA PHE A 444 -3.73 25.53 -22.25
C PHE A 444 -5.02 26.06 -22.87
N ILE A 445 -5.36 27.31 -22.55
CA ILE A 445 -6.50 28.02 -23.07
C ILE A 445 -5.98 29.21 -23.88
N HIS A 446 -6.11 29.12 -25.19
CA HIS A 446 -5.87 30.25 -26.10
C HIS A 446 -7.15 31.08 -26.18
N LEU A 447 -7.06 32.33 -25.73
CA LEU A 447 -8.17 33.26 -25.70
C LEU A 447 -8.35 33.86 -27.10
N PRO A 448 -9.60 33.95 -27.61
CA PRO A 448 -9.84 34.46 -28.95
C PRO A 448 -9.43 35.94 -29.11
N GLU A 449 -9.50 36.70 -28.00
CA GLU A 449 -9.09 38.10 -27.93
C GLU A 449 -8.16 38.30 -26.71
N PRO A 450 -7.12 39.14 -26.81
CA PRO A 450 -6.26 39.44 -25.67
C PRO A 450 -7.02 40.09 -24.52
N VAL A 451 -6.78 39.58 -23.32
CA VAL A 451 -7.38 40.08 -22.07
C VAL A 451 -6.43 41.08 -21.42
N LYS A 452 -6.97 42.23 -20.98
CA LYS A 452 -6.22 43.33 -20.36
C LYS A 452 -6.73 43.64 -18.96
N GLY A 453 -5.81 43.91 -18.05
CA GLY A 453 -6.12 44.40 -16.70
C GLY A 453 -4.94 44.20 -15.74
N ARG A 454 -5.07 44.66 -14.50
CA ARG A 454 -4.02 44.53 -13.48
C ARG A 454 -4.18 43.33 -12.56
N TYR A 455 -5.42 42.91 -12.29
CA TYR A 455 -5.75 41.84 -11.36
C TYR A 455 -6.46 40.72 -12.08
N VAL A 456 -6.14 39.48 -11.72
CA VAL A 456 -6.91 38.29 -12.12
C VAL A 456 -7.44 37.60 -10.87
N ARG A 457 -8.72 37.23 -10.85
CA ARG A 457 -9.32 36.43 -9.78
C ARG A 457 -9.64 35.05 -10.31
N PHE A 458 -9.23 34.02 -9.56
CA PHE A 458 -9.74 32.67 -9.71
C PHE A 458 -10.69 32.36 -8.55
N SER A 459 -11.88 31.85 -8.86
CA SER A 459 -12.88 31.47 -7.86
C SER A 459 -13.50 30.12 -8.18
N THR A 460 -13.76 29.33 -7.14
CA THR A 460 -14.44 28.03 -7.24
C THR A 460 -15.93 28.16 -6.95
N PRO A 461 -16.75 27.15 -7.32
CA PRO A 461 -18.13 27.06 -6.86
C PRO A 461 -18.23 27.08 -5.33
N LYS A 462 -19.44 27.38 -4.83
CA LYS A 462 -19.73 27.38 -3.40
C LYS A 462 -19.31 26.04 -2.77
N ASP A 463 -18.68 26.10 -1.61
CA ASP A 463 -18.23 24.94 -0.81
C ASP A 463 -17.10 24.10 -1.43
N ILE A 464 -16.67 24.39 -2.66
CA ILE A 464 -15.53 23.73 -3.30
C ILE A 464 -14.22 24.41 -2.92
N ARG A 465 -13.22 23.65 -2.47
CA ARG A 465 -11.88 24.16 -2.17
C ARG A 465 -11.07 24.30 -3.47
N ILE A 466 -10.15 25.26 -3.50
CA ILE A 466 -9.17 25.36 -4.57
C ILE A 466 -8.19 24.19 -4.42
N GLU A 467 -8.00 23.41 -5.48
CA GLU A 467 -6.95 22.38 -5.58
C GLU A 467 -6.18 22.57 -6.88
N LEU A 468 -5.32 23.60 -6.89
CA LEU A 468 -4.57 24.03 -8.07
C LEU A 468 -3.06 23.81 -7.84
N ALA A 469 -2.43 23.13 -8.78
CA ALA A 469 -1.00 22.82 -8.78
C ALA A 469 -0.19 23.90 -9.48
N GLU A 470 -0.62 24.38 -10.65
CA GLU A 470 0.11 25.40 -11.42
C GLU A 470 -0.85 26.34 -12.13
N LEU A 471 -0.44 27.60 -12.30
CA LEU A 471 -1.17 28.62 -13.01
C LEU A 471 -0.20 29.58 -13.71
N SER A 472 -0.40 29.83 -15.00
CA SER A 472 0.38 30.83 -15.72
C SER A 472 -0.43 31.55 -16.78
N PHE A 473 0.05 32.75 -17.12
CA PHE A 473 -0.50 33.61 -18.14
C PHE A 473 0.63 33.97 -19.10
N SER A 474 0.35 33.99 -20.41
CA SER A 474 1.34 34.36 -21.42
C SER A 474 0.73 35.23 -22.51
N TYR A 475 1.57 36.03 -23.16
CA TYR A 475 1.24 36.77 -24.37
C TYR A 475 2.23 36.36 -25.46
N ASP A 476 1.74 35.70 -26.52
CA ASP A 476 2.56 35.22 -27.63
C ASP A 476 3.79 34.41 -27.16
N GLY A 477 3.58 33.53 -26.17
CA GLY A 477 4.62 32.68 -25.58
C GLY A 477 5.50 33.38 -24.52
N VAL A 478 5.34 34.68 -24.29
CA VAL A 478 6.07 35.40 -23.24
C VAL A 478 5.28 35.35 -21.93
N LYS A 479 5.83 34.70 -20.90
CA LYS A 479 5.19 34.58 -19.58
C LYS A 479 4.98 35.95 -18.93
N VAL A 480 3.78 36.17 -18.41
CA VAL A 480 3.43 37.33 -17.60
C VAL A 480 3.51 36.95 -16.13
N ASN A 481 4.48 37.52 -15.42
CA ASN A 481 4.75 37.15 -14.04
C ASN A 481 3.92 37.99 -13.05
N PRO A 482 3.30 37.36 -12.05
CA PRO A 482 2.59 38.08 -11.00
C PRO A 482 3.56 38.84 -10.10
N LEU A 483 3.14 39.99 -9.56
CA LEU A 483 3.86 40.68 -8.49
C LEU A 483 3.54 40.02 -7.15
N LYS A 484 2.28 39.65 -6.93
CA LYS A 484 1.80 39.06 -5.69
C LYS A 484 0.57 38.19 -5.94
N ILE A 485 0.41 37.13 -5.17
CA ILE A 485 -0.80 36.32 -5.12
C ILE A 485 -1.34 36.36 -3.70
N GLU A 486 -2.64 36.59 -3.56
CA GLU A 486 -3.36 36.62 -2.29
C GLU A 486 -4.51 35.62 -2.33
N GLY A 487 -4.73 34.91 -1.23
CA GLY A 487 -5.81 33.94 -1.11
C GLY A 487 -6.08 33.59 0.34
N ASP A 488 -7.01 32.67 0.54
CA ASP A 488 -7.39 32.16 1.85
C ASP A 488 -6.25 31.42 2.58
N VAL A 489 -6.39 31.27 3.90
CA VAL A 489 -5.41 30.57 4.74
C VAL A 489 -5.29 29.11 4.33
N SER A 490 -4.07 28.67 4.02
CA SER A 490 -3.72 27.29 3.70
C SER A 490 -4.10 26.29 4.79
N GLU A 491 -4.46 25.07 4.38
CA GLU A 491 -4.78 23.96 5.29
C GLU A 491 -3.62 23.65 6.26
N ASN A 492 -2.40 23.66 5.73
CA ASN A 492 -1.18 23.51 6.51
C ASN A 492 -0.01 24.29 5.88
N LYS A 493 1.17 24.21 6.51
CA LYS A 493 2.37 24.93 6.08
C LYS A 493 2.98 24.44 4.75
N TYR A 494 2.52 23.33 4.18
CA TYR A 494 3.03 22.75 2.93
C TYR A 494 2.15 23.07 1.72
N LEU A 495 0.85 23.27 1.91
CA LEU A 495 -0.15 23.52 0.84
C LEU A 495 -0.36 25.03 0.63
N LYS A 496 0.74 25.73 0.33
CA LYS A 496 0.82 27.20 0.27
C LYS A 496 0.29 27.75 -1.05
N ILE A 497 -0.09 29.02 -1.05
CA ILE A 497 -0.51 29.72 -2.27
C ILE A 497 0.62 29.83 -3.31
N ASP A 498 1.87 29.93 -2.85
CA ASP A 498 3.05 30.03 -3.73
C ASP A 498 3.28 28.75 -4.54
N ASN A 499 2.71 27.61 -4.12
CA ASN A 499 2.81 26.36 -4.84
C ASN A 499 2.22 26.45 -6.26
N ILE A 500 1.27 27.38 -6.51
CA ILE A 500 0.64 27.49 -7.84
C ILE A 500 1.55 28.08 -8.92
N ILE A 501 2.76 28.50 -8.58
CA ILE A 501 3.74 29.10 -9.49
C ILE A 501 5.18 28.62 -9.23
N ASP A 502 5.37 27.56 -8.43
CA ASP A 502 6.70 27.08 -8.04
C ASP A 502 7.35 26.19 -9.12
N GLY A 503 6.56 25.75 -10.12
CA GLY A 503 7.01 24.89 -11.20
C GLY A 503 7.06 23.41 -10.84
N ASP A 504 6.65 23.03 -9.63
CA ASP A 504 6.49 21.66 -9.17
C ASP A 504 5.04 21.21 -9.32
N VAL A 505 4.79 20.38 -10.33
CA VAL A 505 3.45 19.89 -10.69
C VAL A 505 2.80 19.01 -9.62
N LEU A 506 3.55 18.57 -8.61
CA LEU A 506 3.06 17.76 -7.49
C LEU A 506 2.78 18.58 -6.22
N THR A 507 3.26 19.82 -6.13
CA THR A 507 2.81 20.74 -5.08
C THR A 507 1.50 21.39 -5.53
N TYR A 508 0.69 21.83 -4.56
CA TYR A 508 -0.58 22.50 -4.84
C TYR A 508 -1.00 23.38 -3.68
N TYR A 509 -1.84 24.36 -3.99
CA TYR A 509 -2.52 25.19 -3.00
C TYR A 509 -3.84 24.54 -2.59
N LEU A 510 -4.05 24.43 -1.27
CA LEU A 510 -5.30 23.96 -0.67
C LEU A 510 -5.67 24.84 0.53
N PRO A 511 -6.69 25.71 0.42
CA PRO A 511 -7.16 26.52 1.53
C PRO A 511 -8.02 25.71 2.53
N LYS A 512 -8.08 26.17 3.79
CA LYS A 512 -8.97 25.58 4.82
C LYS A 512 -10.46 25.67 4.47
N LYS A 513 -10.83 26.71 3.73
CA LYS A 513 -12.22 27.10 3.47
C LYS A 513 -12.65 26.71 2.05
N GLY A 514 -13.87 26.20 1.88
CA GLY A 514 -14.53 26.02 0.58
C GLY A 514 -15.16 27.32 0.04
N GLY A 515 -15.41 27.38 -1.26
CA GLY A 515 -15.81 28.63 -1.95
C GLY A 515 -14.72 29.69 -1.86
N ALA A 516 -13.47 29.26 -1.86
CA ALA A 516 -12.31 30.12 -1.77
C ALA A 516 -12.08 30.89 -3.08
N SER A 517 -11.39 32.01 -2.99
CA SER A 517 -10.93 32.75 -4.16
C SER A 517 -9.49 33.19 -3.96
N MET A 518 -8.75 33.29 -5.05
CA MET A 518 -7.43 33.90 -5.05
C MET A 518 -7.39 35.07 -6.04
N VAL A 519 -6.61 36.07 -5.68
CA VAL A 519 -6.40 37.29 -6.47
C VAL A 519 -4.91 37.41 -6.77
N ILE A 520 -4.62 37.55 -8.05
CA ILE A 520 -3.29 37.70 -8.62
C ILE A 520 -3.14 39.18 -8.98
N ASP A 521 -2.23 39.88 -8.31
CA ASP A 521 -1.85 41.26 -8.64
C ASP A 521 -0.59 41.24 -9.48
N PHE A 522 -0.66 41.81 -10.68
CA PHE A 522 0.50 41.96 -11.57
C PHE A 522 1.28 43.26 -11.31
N GLY A 523 0.82 44.11 -10.39
CA GLY A 523 1.43 45.39 -10.02
C GLY A 523 1.22 46.52 -11.04
N LYS A 524 0.92 46.15 -12.29
CA LYS A 524 0.66 47.01 -13.43
C LYS A 524 -0.43 46.38 -14.31
N GLU A 525 -1.01 47.17 -15.20
CA GLU A 525 -1.85 46.61 -16.26
C GLU A 525 -1.01 45.68 -17.14
N ILE A 526 -1.52 44.47 -17.36
CA ILE A 526 -0.95 43.45 -18.23
C ILE A 526 -1.88 43.17 -19.39
N CYS A 527 -1.35 42.48 -20.40
CA CYS A 527 -2.09 41.92 -21.52
C CYS A 527 -1.63 40.47 -21.69
N PHE A 528 -2.56 39.54 -21.86
CA PHE A 528 -2.29 38.12 -22.09
C PHE A 528 -3.33 37.53 -23.05
N ASN A 529 -2.96 36.51 -23.81
CA ASN A 529 -3.85 35.79 -24.72
C ASN A 529 -3.84 34.27 -24.47
N GLU A 530 -3.07 33.81 -23.49
CA GLU A 530 -3.03 32.42 -23.08
C GLU A 530 -3.10 32.29 -21.55
N LEU A 531 -3.89 31.33 -21.10
CA LEU A 531 -4.00 30.88 -19.72
C LEU A 531 -3.64 29.40 -19.65
N MET A 532 -2.75 29.01 -18.75
CA MET A 532 -2.47 27.61 -18.45
C MET A 532 -2.78 27.34 -16.99
N TYR A 533 -3.54 26.28 -16.72
CA TYR A 533 -3.82 25.84 -15.36
C TYR A 533 -3.61 24.33 -15.22
N MET A 534 -3.26 23.92 -14.00
CA MET A 534 -3.18 22.52 -13.60
C MET A 534 -3.94 22.27 -12.30
N PRO A 535 -4.92 21.35 -12.26
CA PRO A 535 -5.43 20.84 -11.00
C PRO A 535 -4.36 20.06 -10.23
N ARG A 536 -4.61 19.82 -8.95
CA ARG A 536 -3.91 18.76 -8.21
C ARG A 536 -3.94 17.46 -9.02
N ASN A 537 -2.78 16.84 -9.16
CA ASN A 537 -2.59 15.69 -10.05
C ASN A 537 -1.51 14.73 -9.51
N ASP A 538 -1.20 13.68 -10.28
CA ASP A 538 -0.25 12.61 -9.93
C ASP A 538 1.00 12.56 -10.82
N ASP A 539 1.23 13.57 -11.67
CA ASP A 539 2.32 13.63 -12.67
C ASP A 539 2.47 12.37 -13.55
N ASN A 540 1.38 11.65 -13.79
CA ASN A 540 1.38 10.44 -14.64
C ASN A 540 0.88 10.68 -16.07
N PHE A 541 0.58 11.93 -16.43
CA PHE A 541 0.43 12.33 -17.83
C PHE A 541 1.79 12.41 -18.53
N VAL A 542 1.78 12.29 -19.85
CA VAL A 542 2.97 12.56 -20.67
C VAL A 542 3.42 14.00 -20.46
N ARG A 543 4.69 14.17 -20.10
CA ARG A 543 5.29 15.46 -19.79
C ARG A 543 6.21 15.91 -20.91
N ILE A 544 6.01 17.15 -21.36
CA ILE A 544 6.87 17.78 -22.36
C ILE A 544 8.32 17.79 -21.87
N GLY A 545 9.23 17.33 -22.72
CA GLY A 545 10.66 17.24 -22.46
C GLY A 545 11.13 15.87 -21.98
N ASP A 546 10.24 15.03 -21.47
CA ASP A 546 10.59 13.69 -20.98
C ASP A 546 10.70 12.68 -22.14
N VAL A 547 11.55 11.68 -21.94
CA VAL A 547 11.78 10.58 -22.87
C VAL A 547 11.06 9.34 -22.38
N TYR A 548 10.25 8.77 -23.24
CA TYR A 548 9.45 7.59 -22.96
C TYR A 548 9.83 6.44 -23.90
N GLU A 549 9.68 5.22 -23.43
CA GLU A 549 9.79 3.99 -24.22
C GLU A 549 8.52 3.17 -24.12
N LEU A 550 7.92 2.84 -25.25
CA LEU A 550 6.71 2.01 -25.29
C LEU A 550 7.09 0.54 -25.47
N PHE A 551 6.49 -0.35 -24.68
CA PHE A 551 6.66 -1.78 -24.80
C PHE A 551 5.33 -2.48 -25.10
N TYR A 552 5.38 -3.58 -25.85
CA TYR A 552 4.32 -4.59 -25.90
C TYR A 552 4.85 -5.92 -25.36
N HIS A 553 3.97 -6.81 -24.90
CA HIS A 553 4.40 -8.14 -24.44
C HIS A 553 4.40 -9.17 -25.59
N GLY A 554 5.57 -9.76 -25.86
CA GLY A 554 5.83 -10.76 -26.89
C GLY A 554 5.63 -12.22 -26.46
N GLY A 555 5.14 -12.46 -25.25
CA GLY A 555 4.94 -13.82 -24.72
C GLY A 555 6.21 -14.32 -24.05
N LYS A 556 6.78 -15.44 -24.51
CA LYS A 556 8.07 -15.96 -23.98
C LYS A 556 9.23 -14.99 -24.17
N ASP A 557 9.15 -14.11 -25.17
CA ASP A 557 10.16 -13.06 -25.43
C ASP A 557 10.07 -11.87 -24.45
N GLY A 558 9.02 -11.82 -23.61
CA GLY A 558 8.81 -10.76 -22.62
C GLY A 558 8.46 -9.40 -23.23
N TRP A 559 8.91 -8.33 -22.59
CA TRP A 559 8.63 -6.96 -23.02
C TRP A 559 9.51 -6.55 -24.20
N ILE A 560 8.89 -6.23 -25.33
CA ILE A 560 9.56 -5.83 -26.56
C ILE A 560 9.29 -4.35 -26.83
N SER A 561 10.36 -3.59 -27.04
CA SER A 561 10.30 -2.15 -27.30
C SER A 561 9.72 -1.83 -28.69
N LEU A 562 8.88 -0.80 -28.74
CA LEU A 562 8.38 -0.14 -29.95
C LEU A 562 9.12 1.16 -30.26
N GLY A 563 10.18 1.46 -29.49
CA GLY A 563 11.04 2.62 -29.66
C GLY A 563 10.81 3.71 -28.62
N GLN A 564 11.79 4.62 -28.55
CA GLN A 564 11.79 5.75 -27.64
C GLN A 564 11.30 7.02 -28.33
N LYS A 565 10.57 7.87 -27.60
CA LYS A 565 10.13 9.18 -28.06
C LYS A 565 10.30 10.21 -26.96
N LYS A 566 10.90 11.36 -27.31
CA LYS A 566 10.89 12.55 -26.47
C LYS A 566 9.57 13.28 -26.69
N ALA A 567 8.82 13.52 -25.61
CA ALA A 567 7.56 14.24 -25.67
C ALA A 567 7.80 15.71 -26.00
N THR A 568 7.21 16.18 -27.10
CA THR A 568 7.16 17.61 -27.46
C THR A 568 5.79 18.22 -27.14
N ASP A 569 4.84 17.39 -26.72
CA ASP A 569 3.47 17.75 -26.33
C ASP A 569 3.07 16.93 -25.07
N THR A 570 1.87 17.16 -24.57
CA THR A 570 1.18 16.44 -23.48
C THR A 570 0.72 15.02 -23.86
N PHE A 571 1.16 14.50 -25.01
CA PHE A 571 0.86 13.17 -25.53
C PHE A 571 2.00 12.65 -26.42
N LEU A 572 1.98 11.34 -26.67
CA LEU A 572 2.85 10.67 -27.64
C LEU A 572 2.00 9.99 -28.70
N VAL A 573 2.45 10.02 -29.95
CA VAL A 573 1.84 9.26 -31.04
C VAL A 573 2.76 8.10 -31.41
N TYR A 574 2.29 6.87 -31.32
CA TYR A 574 2.96 5.68 -31.84
C TYR A 574 2.15 5.10 -33.00
N ASP A 575 2.81 4.82 -34.12
CA ASP A 575 2.23 4.38 -35.41
C ASP A 575 2.53 2.91 -35.74
N ASN A 576 3.13 2.19 -34.79
CA ASN A 576 3.63 0.82 -34.93
C ASN A 576 3.07 -0.13 -33.86
N MET A 577 1.92 0.18 -33.26
CA MET A 577 1.36 -0.61 -32.15
C MET A 577 0.61 -1.85 -32.67
N PRO A 578 1.03 -3.09 -32.33
CA PRO A 578 0.36 -4.31 -32.76
C PRO A 578 -1.00 -4.50 -32.08
N ARG A 579 -2.01 -4.93 -32.84
CA ARG A 579 -3.36 -5.09 -32.29
C ARG A 579 -3.45 -6.28 -31.32
N GLY A 580 -4.27 -6.18 -30.28
CA GLY A 580 -4.50 -7.27 -29.31
C GLY A 580 -3.41 -7.44 -28.25
N ALA A 581 -2.32 -6.68 -28.32
CA ALA A 581 -1.23 -6.75 -27.36
C ALA A 581 -1.55 -6.06 -26.02
N LEU A 582 -0.83 -6.46 -24.97
CA LEU A 582 -0.72 -5.70 -23.73
C LEU A 582 0.49 -4.79 -23.79
N PHE A 583 0.34 -3.55 -23.35
CA PHE A 583 1.35 -2.50 -23.43
C PHE A 583 1.68 -1.91 -22.08
N TYR A 584 2.86 -1.32 -21.93
CA TYR A 584 3.11 -0.31 -20.89
C TYR A 584 4.06 0.76 -21.44
N LEU A 585 3.99 1.97 -20.87
CA LEU A 585 4.79 3.13 -21.26
C LEU A 585 5.76 3.45 -20.14
N HIS A 586 7.05 3.26 -20.39
CA HIS A 586 8.12 3.57 -19.44
C HIS A 586 8.55 5.02 -19.59
N ASP A 587 8.60 5.78 -18.49
CA ASP A 587 9.24 7.09 -18.45
C ASP A 587 10.69 6.93 -18.02
N ILE A 588 11.62 7.07 -18.97
CA ILE A 588 13.06 6.91 -18.72
C ILE A 588 13.60 8.10 -17.92
N THR A 589 12.89 9.23 -17.92
CA THR A 589 13.38 10.47 -17.33
C THR A 589 13.09 10.53 -15.83
N ARG A 590 11.87 10.14 -15.41
CA ARG A 590 11.43 10.29 -14.01
C ARG A 590 10.23 9.40 -13.65
N GLY A 591 9.96 9.34 -12.35
CA GLY A 591 8.80 8.66 -11.80
C GLY A 591 8.96 7.14 -11.77
N LYS A 592 8.02 6.47 -11.10
CA LYS A 592 8.01 4.99 -10.97
C LYS A 592 6.63 4.38 -11.17
N GLU A 593 5.61 5.22 -11.20
CA GLU A 593 4.20 4.91 -11.40
C GLU A 593 3.96 4.56 -12.87
N GLU A 594 3.87 3.28 -13.17
CA GLU A 594 3.62 2.78 -14.52
C GLU A 594 2.65 1.60 -14.42
N GLN A 595 1.74 1.49 -15.37
CA GLN A 595 0.76 0.39 -15.45
C GLN A 595 0.62 -0.13 -16.86
N VAL A 596 0.20 -1.39 -16.95
CA VAL A 596 -0.18 -2.01 -18.21
C VAL A 596 -1.53 -1.50 -18.69
N PHE A 597 -1.68 -1.41 -20.01
CA PHE A 597 -2.91 -1.01 -20.65
C PHE A 597 -3.11 -1.78 -21.95
N ARG A 598 -4.36 -1.83 -22.40
CA ARG A 598 -4.76 -2.32 -23.72
C ARG A 598 -5.30 -1.18 -24.56
N ILE A 599 -5.45 -1.42 -25.86
CA ILE A 599 -6.08 -0.47 -26.78
C ILE A 599 -7.48 -0.98 -27.11
N GLU A 600 -8.49 -0.16 -26.80
CA GLU A 600 -9.89 -0.41 -27.19
C GLU A 600 -10.41 0.76 -28.00
N ASN A 601 -10.94 0.51 -29.20
CA ASN A 601 -11.48 1.53 -30.08
C ASN A 601 -10.51 2.72 -30.30
N GLY A 602 -9.22 2.42 -30.46
CA GLY A 602 -8.16 3.41 -30.67
C GLY A 602 -7.78 4.21 -29.41
N LYS A 603 -8.25 3.82 -28.23
CA LYS A 603 -7.97 4.52 -26.96
C LYS A 603 -7.23 3.64 -25.97
N GLN A 604 -6.34 4.26 -25.21
CA GLN A 604 -5.65 3.66 -24.07
C GLN A 604 -6.64 3.34 -22.94
N VAL A 605 -6.69 2.07 -22.52
CA VAL A 605 -7.54 1.59 -21.42
C VAL A 605 -6.70 0.82 -20.42
N PHE A 606 -6.62 1.35 -19.19
CA PHE A 606 -5.99 0.66 -18.06
C PHE A 606 -7.02 -0.22 -17.37
N ILE A 607 -6.60 -1.42 -16.93
CA ILE A 607 -7.38 -2.20 -15.98
C ILE A 607 -6.98 -1.69 -14.60
N SER A 608 -7.81 -0.79 -14.05
CA SER A 608 -7.58 -0.24 -12.72
C SER A 608 -8.11 -1.18 -11.65
N ASN A 609 -7.33 -1.38 -10.59
CA ASN A 609 -7.70 -2.22 -9.46
C ASN A 609 -8.40 -1.43 -8.33
N PHE A 610 -8.28 -0.09 -8.28
CA PHE A 610 -9.14 0.76 -7.44
C PHE A 610 -10.53 0.90 -8.08
N GLY A 611 -11.58 0.41 -7.40
CA GLY A 611 -12.98 0.35 -7.90
C GLY A 611 -13.56 1.71 -8.33
N LYS A 612 -14.66 1.80 -9.10
CA LYS A 612 -15.61 0.80 -9.63
C LYS A 612 -15.36 0.36 -11.07
#